data_AF-A0A3D3GBB8-F1
#
_entry.id   AF-A0A3D3GBB8-F1
#
_cell.length_a   1.000
_cell.length_b   1.000
_cell.length_c   1.000
_cell.angle_alpha   90.00
_cell.angle_beta   90.00
_cell.angle_gamma   90.00
#
_symmetry.space_group_name_H-M   'P 1'
#
loop_
_entity.id
_entity.type
_entity.pdbx_description
1 polymer ?
#
loop_
_entity_poly.entity_id
_entity_poly.type
_entity_poly.pdbx_seq_one_letter_code
_entity_poly.pdbx_strand_id
1 'polypeptide(L)'
;MRTALILLQFVFVISGASLAYSGLKSTAFRDIPDGSVMEGSLGHGGFQPDYIIDKNHPALAPLWDHARNVKSLPQEDKIRSIVQFIRTVLLPNRNYEDKDYLRTLKQFRELKREIPLGEYAVAKAGVCREYALLTHLALKEAGVPNQYVYAKVNTGGLIEDHAFTVIKDKGQLITVDSYELDYSGRLLKDLMNPGGITDKSYRAPWGRAKSGNYTVAVLDLHEFPKVFSLAPEAVPEIPPSTRSRAVSIKVGPELTFTNENMLNANWSMPNGDVTAVRAENKEALERYKIKIQELCLRKGCKIEEQFHVWSDGWRTPELRVTYPDGWWFIAGLDTSVLEFQSKEMTLKDLDAFHARIQQDIFDACEELGLKPKPGVGGGHIHIDLTSAFPEDGRLLRDFLVDYSNHPGLAFGALSLDQGNATPVAKLRSDQKIAFRKVISDFDYGLIRGRNQLAKEIERRVYFHSPVYGDPSQKYMAVNLTRVTKENVAESFRTVELRALRAQRNADDLKKIADLFEGRINYLKNLPDRVLVGTLLPPTDDAEVLKQYRSYVRGAGLDPDLYLDLIPARYRGSQSIKSKTRCKEQILRVLFHAP
;
A
#
# COMPACT_ATOMS: atom_id res chain seq x y z
N MET A 1 -28.61 20.36 -51.40
CA MET A 1 -27.21 19.92 -51.59
C MET A 1 -26.31 20.67 -50.63
N ARG A 2 -26.09 20.10 -49.44
CA ARG A 2 -25.11 20.58 -48.44
C ARG A 2 -24.34 19.35 -47.97
N THR A 3 -23.05 19.34 -48.28
CA THR A 3 -22.12 18.25 -47.99
C THR A 3 -21.72 18.32 -46.52
N ALA A 4 -22.09 17.30 -45.75
CA ALA A 4 -21.66 17.13 -44.37
C ALA A 4 -20.23 16.59 -44.35
N LEU A 5 -19.32 17.37 -43.78
CA LEU A 5 -17.94 16.98 -43.50
C LEU A 5 -17.93 16.19 -42.19
N ILE A 6 -17.80 14.87 -42.27
CA ILE A 6 -17.55 14.01 -41.11
C ILE A 6 -16.07 14.15 -40.74
N LEU A 7 -15.78 14.88 -39.67
CA LEU A 7 -14.49 14.86 -38.99
C LEU A 7 -14.35 13.51 -38.27
N LEU A 8 -13.65 12.56 -38.90
CA LEU A 8 -13.10 11.39 -38.22
C LEU A 8 -11.86 11.85 -37.43
N GLN A 9 -12.01 12.12 -36.15
CA GLN A 9 -10.87 12.14 -35.23
C GLN A 9 -10.36 10.71 -35.07
N PHE A 10 -9.28 10.39 -35.78
CA PHE A 10 -8.44 9.21 -35.52
C PHE A 10 -7.76 9.40 -34.17
N VAL A 11 -8.42 8.95 -33.11
CA VAL A 11 -7.73 8.62 -31.85
C VAL A 11 -6.93 7.34 -32.13
N PHE A 12 -5.63 7.50 -32.34
CA PHE A 12 -4.67 6.39 -32.30
C PHE A 12 -4.64 5.83 -30.87
N VAL A 13 -5.59 4.95 -30.55
CA VAL A 13 -5.44 4.03 -29.44
C VAL A 13 -4.37 3.03 -29.88
N ILE A 14 -3.12 3.26 -29.47
CA ILE A 14 -2.07 2.24 -29.48
C ILE A 14 -2.43 1.24 -28.39
N SER A 15 -3.52 0.49 -28.57
CA SER A 15 -3.81 -0.70 -27.78
C SER A 15 -2.77 -1.73 -28.20
N GLY A 16 -1.98 -2.19 -27.23
CA GLY A 16 -0.84 -3.06 -27.42
C GLY A 16 -1.09 -4.14 -28.46
N ALA A 17 -0.46 -3.99 -29.62
CA ALA A 17 -0.11 -5.13 -30.45
C ALA A 17 0.90 -5.95 -29.63
N SER A 18 0.37 -6.80 -28.74
CA SER A 18 1.10 -7.93 -28.19
C SER A 18 1.72 -8.63 -29.40
N LEU A 19 3.05 -8.62 -29.46
CA LEU A 19 3.77 -9.42 -30.43
C LEU A 19 3.44 -10.88 -30.11
N ALA A 20 2.38 -11.40 -30.74
CA ALA A 20 2.00 -12.78 -30.58
C ALA A 20 3.09 -13.65 -31.21
N TYR A 21 3.97 -14.21 -30.37
CA TYR A 21 5.06 -15.07 -30.79
C TYR A 21 4.57 -16.52 -30.83
N SER A 22 4.32 -17.05 -32.02
CA SER A 22 3.95 -18.46 -32.18
C SER A 22 5.17 -19.34 -31.84
N GLY A 23 5.13 -20.00 -30.68
CA GLY A 23 6.10 -21.04 -30.28
C GLY A 23 7.17 -20.63 -29.26
N LEU A 24 7.29 -19.34 -28.89
CA LEU A 24 8.16 -18.90 -27.80
C LEU A 24 7.33 -18.67 -26.53
N LYS A 25 7.91 -18.94 -25.34
CA LYS A 25 7.28 -18.64 -24.05
C LYS A 25 6.99 -17.13 -24.00
N SER A 26 5.72 -16.74 -24.14
CA SER A 26 5.31 -15.32 -24.22
C SER A 26 5.71 -14.53 -22.97
N THR A 27 5.84 -15.21 -21.83
CA THR A 27 6.24 -14.67 -20.53
C THR A 27 7.71 -14.26 -20.44
N ALA A 28 8.56 -14.68 -21.39
CA ALA A 28 9.98 -14.30 -21.42
C ALA A 28 10.23 -12.91 -22.03
N PHE A 29 9.26 -12.37 -22.78
CA PHE A 29 9.34 -11.05 -23.39
C PHE A 29 8.53 -10.06 -22.58
N ARG A 30 9.21 -9.06 -22.01
CA ARG A 30 8.59 -8.18 -21.02
C ARG A 30 8.67 -6.72 -21.41
N ASP A 31 7.61 -6.02 -21.07
CA ASP A 31 7.67 -4.57 -20.94
C ASP A 31 7.97 -4.23 -19.49
N ILE A 32 8.85 -3.27 -19.26
CA ILE A 32 9.27 -2.84 -17.93
C ILE A 32 8.86 -1.37 -17.74
N PRO A 33 7.69 -1.10 -17.15
CA PRO A 33 7.24 0.28 -16.93
C PRO A 33 8.05 0.97 -15.83
N ASP A 34 8.06 2.31 -15.87
CA ASP A 34 8.61 3.14 -14.80
C ASP A 34 7.93 2.83 -13.46
N GLY A 35 8.67 2.93 -12.37
CA GLY A 35 8.24 2.54 -11.03
C GLY A 35 8.25 1.04 -10.75
N SER A 36 8.41 0.15 -11.74
CA SER A 36 8.44 -1.29 -11.48
C SER A 36 9.58 -1.69 -10.54
N VAL A 37 9.36 -2.72 -9.71
CA VAL A 37 10.41 -3.47 -9.05
C VAL A 37 10.77 -4.69 -9.88
N MET A 38 12.04 -4.90 -10.16
CA MET A 38 12.54 -6.10 -10.83
C MET A 38 13.26 -6.99 -9.85
N GLU A 39 12.99 -8.29 -9.89
CA GLU A 39 13.60 -9.28 -9.01
C GLU A 39 15.12 -9.35 -9.21
N GLY A 40 15.86 -9.34 -8.11
CA GLY A 40 17.30 -9.53 -8.02
C GLY A 40 17.71 -10.99 -8.06
N SER A 41 19.02 -11.23 -8.13
CA SER A 41 19.58 -12.59 -8.01
C SER A 41 19.80 -13.02 -6.56
N LEU A 42 19.65 -12.13 -5.57
CA LEU A 42 19.90 -12.40 -4.16
C LEU A 42 19.09 -13.59 -3.61
N GLY A 43 17.81 -13.69 -3.99
CA GLY A 43 16.94 -14.81 -3.61
C GLY A 43 17.30 -16.16 -4.26
N HIS A 44 18.19 -16.15 -5.25
CA HIS A 44 18.61 -17.31 -6.04
C HIS A 44 20.11 -17.63 -5.86
N GLY A 45 20.70 -17.19 -4.75
CA GLY A 45 22.11 -17.41 -4.43
C GLY A 45 23.09 -16.45 -5.13
N GLY A 46 22.58 -15.49 -5.91
CA GLY A 46 23.35 -14.38 -6.43
C GLY A 46 23.55 -13.27 -5.38
N PHE A 47 24.10 -12.14 -5.81
CA PHE A 47 24.44 -11.02 -4.92
C PHE A 47 23.70 -9.72 -5.25
N GLN A 48 22.86 -9.70 -6.29
CA GLN A 48 22.12 -8.51 -6.68
C GLN A 48 20.75 -8.45 -5.98
N PRO A 49 20.46 -7.40 -5.17
CA PRO A 49 19.12 -7.12 -4.68
C PRO A 49 18.12 -6.89 -5.80
N ASP A 50 16.84 -6.83 -5.42
CA ASP A 50 15.78 -6.32 -6.29
C ASP A 50 16.07 -4.85 -6.66
N TYR A 51 15.58 -4.43 -7.82
CA TYR A 51 15.80 -3.10 -8.38
C TYR A 51 14.48 -2.35 -8.46
N ILE A 52 14.46 -1.04 -8.27
CA ILE A 52 13.31 -0.20 -8.63
C ILE A 52 13.66 0.62 -9.87
N ILE A 53 12.76 0.62 -10.85
CA ILE A 53 12.87 1.41 -12.07
C ILE A 53 12.45 2.85 -11.72
N ASP A 54 13.41 3.76 -11.71
CA ASP A 54 13.22 5.14 -11.29
C ASP A 54 13.70 6.09 -12.39
N LYS A 55 12.94 6.20 -13.50
CA LYS A 55 13.34 7.04 -14.65
C LYS A 55 13.65 8.48 -14.26
N ASN A 56 13.02 9.02 -13.22
CA ASN A 56 13.24 10.40 -12.76
C ASN A 56 14.53 10.60 -11.93
N HIS A 57 15.37 9.57 -11.77
CA HIS A 57 16.65 9.72 -11.09
C HIS A 57 17.57 10.72 -11.82
N PRO A 58 18.15 11.71 -11.14
CA PRO A 58 18.97 12.74 -11.78
C PRO A 58 20.14 12.18 -12.61
N ALA A 59 20.77 11.09 -12.15
CA ALA A 59 21.88 10.44 -12.87
C ALA A 59 21.47 9.82 -14.22
N LEU A 60 20.17 9.57 -14.45
CA LEU A 60 19.64 9.05 -15.71
C LEU A 60 19.20 10.14 -16.69
N ALA A 61 19.07 11.40 -16.25
CA ALA A 61 18.65 12.50 -17.11
C ALA A 61 19.47 12.61 -18.42
N PRO A 62 20.81 12.47 -18.42
CA PRO A 62 21.59 12.52 -19.66
C PRO A 62 21.20 11.45 -20.68
N LEU A 63 20.82 10.24 -20.22
CA LEU A 63 20.38 9.16 -21.11
C LEU A 63 19.04 9.51 -21.77
N TRP A 64 18.10 10.09 -21.01
CA TRP A 64 16.79 10.44 -21.53
C TRP A 64 16.83 11.63 -22.48
N ASP A 65 17.65 12.63 -22.18
CA ASP A 65 17.91 13.73 -23.10
C ASP A 65 18.50 13.23 -24.41
N HIS A 66 19.50 12.34 -24.32
CA HIS A 66 20.09 11.70 -25.50
C HIS A 66 19.06 10.90 -26.31
N ALA A 67 18.26 10.05 -25.64
CA ALA A 67 17.22 9.25 -26.28
C ALA A 67 16.16 10.11 -27.00
N ARG A 68 15.75 11.23 -26.39
CA ARG A 68 14.83 12.19 -27.03
C ARG A 68 15.47 12.89 -28.23
N ASN A 69 16.73 13.28 -28.13
CA ASN A 69 17.46 13.96 -29.21
C ASN A 69 17.63 13.08 -30.45
N VAL A 70 17.76 11.77 -30.28
CA VAL A 70 17.89 10.83 -31.41
C VAL A 70 16.54 10.36 -31.98
N LYS A 71 15.40 10.79 -31.42
CA LYS A 71 14.07 10.31 -31.80
C LYS A 71 13.72 10.54 -33.27
N SER A 72 14.31 11.53 -33.94
CA SER A 72 14.12 11.82 -35.36
C SER A 72 15.03 11.02 -36.31
N LEU A 73 16.05 10.34 -35.79
CA LEU A 73 16.99 9.58 -36.62
C LEU A 73 16.33 8.30 -37.20
N PRO A 74 16.87 7.73 -38.29
CA PRO A 74 16.52 6.38 -38.72
C PRO A 74 16.68 5.36 -37.58
N GLN A 75 15.82 4.33 -37.51
CA GLN A 75 15.80 3.35 -36.42
C GLN A 75 17.18 2.76 -36.10
N GLU A 76 17.95 2.42 -37.14
CA GLU A 76 19.31 1.87 -37.01
C GLU A 76 20.28 2.84 -36.31
N ASP A 77 20.17 4.13 -36.62
CA ASP A 77 21.01 5.17 -36.03
C ASP A 77 20.57 5.48 -34.58
N LYS A 78 19.27 5.39 -34.28
CA LYS A 78 18.78 5.47 -32.88
C LYS A 78 19.41 4.39 -32.03
N ILE A 79 19.34 3.14 -32.49
CA ILE A 79 19.85 1.97 -31.77
C ILE A 79 21.35 2.11 -31.54
N ARG A 80 22.11 2.39 -32.60
CA ARG A 80 23.57 2.57 -32.51
C ARG A 80 23.94 3.67 -31.53
N SER A 81 23.27 4.82 -31.63
CA SER A 81 23.54 5.98 -30.78
C SER A 81 23.23 5.72 -29.31
N ILE A 82 22.11 5.06 -29.00
CA ILE A 82 21.72 4.71 -27.62
C ILE A 82 22.68 3.68 -27.02
N VAL A 83 22.98 2.60 -27.77
CA VAL A 83 23.92 1.56 -27.32
C VAL A 83 25.29 2.16 -27.03
N GLN A 84 25.79 3.03 -27.91
CA GLN A 84 27.07 3.70 -27.72
C GLN A 84 27.06 4.62 -26.49
N PHE A 85 26.00 5.40 -26.30
CA PHE A 85 25.87 6.31 -25.15
C PHE A 85 25.88 5.55 -23.83
N ILE A 86 25.09 4.47 -23.71
CA ILE A 86 25.06 3.64 -22.51
C ILE A 86 26.46 3.12 -22.18
N ARG A 87 27.19 2.61 -23.18
CA ARG A 87 28.52 1.99 -23.00
C ARG A 87 29.66 2.96 -22.70
N THR A 88 29.58 4.19 -23.18
CA THR A 88 30.73 5.11 -23.14
C THR A 88 30.54 6.29 -22.22
N VAL A 89 29.29 6.66 -21.96
CA VAL A 89 28.94 7.82 -21.15
C VAL A 89 28.33 7.38 -19.83
N LEU A 90 27.31 6.52 -19.88
CA LEU A 90 26.51 6.20 -18.69
C LEU A 90 27.16 5.12 -17.82
N LEU A 91 27.46 3.97 -18.42
CA LEU A 91 28.08 2.81 -17.79
C LEU A 91 29.35 2.43 -18.58
N PRO A 92 30.48 3.14 -18.38
CA PRO A 92 31.76 2.78 -18.98
C PRO A 92 32.37 1.50 -18.37
N ASN A 93 32.04 1.16 -17.12
CA ASN A 93 32.68 0.05 -16.42
C ASN A 93 31.83 -1.23 -16.52
N ARG A 94 32.23 -2.13 -17.43
CA ARG A 94 31.62 -3.46 -17.62
C ARG A 94 32.38 -4.53 -16.80
N ASN A 95 32.28 -4.48 -15.48
CA ASN A 95 32.97 -5.45 -14.64
C ASN A 95 32.15 -5.80 -13.38
N TYR A 96 31.94 -7.09 -13.15
CA TYR A 96 31.35 -7.62 -11.92
C TYR A 96 32.18 -7.31 -10.67
N GLU A 97 33.49 -7.08 -10.84
CA GLU A 97 34.43 -6.75 -9.77
C GLU A 97 34.63 -5.25 -9.59
N ASP A 98 33.88 -4.40 -10.31
CA ASP A 98 33.96 -2.96 -10.14
C ASP A 98 33.64 -2.58 -8.68
N LYS A 99 34.54 -1.80 -8.05
CA LYS A 99 34.45 -1.48 -6.62
C LYS A 99 33.24 -0.62 -6.30
N ASP A 100 32.87 0.30 -7.19
CA ASP A 100 31.73 1.18 -6.99
C ASP A 100 30.43 0.41 -7.17
N TYR A 101 30.35 -0.48 -8.16
CA TYR A 101 29.24 -1.43 -8.31
C TYR A 101 29.06 -2.31 -7.06
N LEU A 102 30.13 -2.97 -6.59
CA LEU A 102 30.07 -3.82 -5.40
C LEU A 102 29.72 -3.05 -4.13
N ARG A 103 30.18 -1.79 -4.00
CA ARG A 103 29.82 -0.90 -2.89
C ARG A 103 28.33 -0.59 -2.92
N THR A 104 27.78 -0.21 -4.08
CA THR A 104 26.34 0.04 -4.25
C THR A 104 25.53 -1.19 -3.86
N LEU A 105 25.88 -2.37 -4.38
CA LEU A 105 25.21 -3.63 -4.02
C LEU A 105 25.29 -3.92 -2.52
N LYS A 106 26.45 -3.72 -1.89
CA LYS A 106 26.63 -3.93 -0.45
C LYS A 106 25.74 -2.98 0.36
N GLN A 107 25.78 -1.69 0.04
CA GLN A 107 25.00 -0.65 0.73
C GLN A 107 23.51 -1.00 0.75
N PHE A 108 22.92 -1.33 -0.39
CA PHE A 108 21.48 -1.61 -0.46
C PHE A 108 21.09 -2.97 0.13
N ARG A 109 21.99 -3.96 0.12
CA ARG A 109 21.81 -5.21 0.87
C ARG A 109 21.76 -4.95 2.37
N GLU A 110 22.69 -4.17 2.90
CA GLU A 110 22.75 -3.82 4.33
C GLU A 110 21.52 -3.02 4.75
N LEU A 111 21.03 -2.13 3.88
CA LEU A 111 19.80 -1.38 4.09
C LEU A 111 18.53 -2.23 3.90
N LYS A 112 18.63 -3.44 3.34
CA LYS A 112 17.49 -4.31 2.96
C LYS A 112 16.45 -3.56 2.11
N ARG A 113 16.93 -2.86 1.09
CA ARG A 113 16.12 -2.06 0.17
C ARG A 113 16.40 -2.45 -1.28
N GLU A 114 15.41 -2.23 -2.12
CA GLU A 114 15.54 -2.29 -3.56
C GLU A 114 16.52 -1.21 -4.06
N ILE A 115 17.33 -1.51 -5.08
CA ILE A 115 18.31 -0.57 -5.65
C ILE A 115 17.63 0.25 -6.76
N PRO A 116 17.57 1.59 -6.63
CA PRO A 116 17.15 2.43 -7.74
C PRO A 116 18.06 2.24 -8.95
N LEU A 117 17.49 2.04 -10.14
CA LEU A 117 18.25 1.85 -11.38
C LEU A 117 19.24 3.01 -11.62
N GLY A 118 18.89 4.22 -11.19
CA GLY A 118 19.77 5.38 -11.25
C GLY A 118 21.07 5.28 -10.45
N GLU A 119 21.13 4.44 -9.41
CA GLU A 119 22.36 4.24 -8.61
C GLU A 119 23.45 3.51 -9.39
N TYR A 120 23.10 2.71 -10.40
CA TYR A 120 24.09 2.12 -11.31
C TYR A 120 24.73 3.17 -12.21
N ALA A 121 23.97 4.18 -12.63
CA ALA A 121 24.50 5.32 -13.36
C ALA A 121 25.41 6.20 -12.49
N VAL A 122 25.11 6.33 -11.18
CA VAL A 122 26.01 6.98 -10.21
C VAL A 122 27.32 6.19 -10.08
N ALA A 123 27.22 4.86 -9.95
CA ALA A 123 28.39 3.98 -9.90
C ALA A 123 29.16 3.89 -11.23
N LYS A 124 28.55 4.33 -12.34
CA LYS A 124 29.08 4.21 -13.71
C LYS A 124 29.45 2.77 -14.09
N ALA A 125 28.79 1.81 -13.44
CA ALA A 125 29.11 0.39 -13.50
C ALA A 125 27.85 -0.46 -13.39
N GLY A 126 27.85 -1.60 -14.06
CA GLY A 126 26.73 -2.54 -14.09
C GLY A 126 27.07 -3.80 -14.87
N VAL A 127 26.13 -4.74 -14.89
CA VAL A 127 26.28 -6.02 -15.59
C VAL A 127 25.20 -6.14 -16.67
N CYS A 128 25.08 -7.31 -17.30
CA CYS A 128 24.17 -7.49 -18.44
C CYS A 128 22.73 -6.97 -18.19
N ARG A 129 22.21 -7.14 -16.98
CA ARG A 129 20.84 -6.78 -16.60
C ARG A 129 20.59 -5.27 -16.64
N GLU A 130 21.44 -4.48 -15.99
CA GLU A 130 21.28 -3.03 -15.90
C GLU A 130 21.45 -2.38 -17.29
N TYR A 131 22.41 -2.89 -18.08
CA TYR A 131 22.61 -2.46 -19.46
C TYR A 131 21.37 -2.75 -20.32
N ALA A 132 20.82 -3.97 -20.24
CA ALA A 132 19.62 -4.34 -20.97
C ALA A 132 18.39 -3.52 -20.56
N LEU A 133 18.21 -3.24 -19.26
CA LEU A 133 17.13 -2.38 -18.75
C LEU A 133 17.24 -0.95 -19.27
N LEU A 134 18.41 -0.33 -19.17
CA LEU A 134 18.65 1.02 -19.66
C LEU A 134 18.47 1.10 -21.18
N THR A 135 18.86 0.05 -21.91
CA THR A 135 18.65 -0.07 -23.36
C THR A 135 17.16 -0.15 -23.69
N HIS A 136 16.42 -1.03 -23.02
CA HIS A 136 14.97 -1.19 -23.18
C HIS A 136 14.23 0.14 -22.99
N LEU A 137 14.49 0.82 -21.87
CA LEU A 137 13.86 2.08 -21.50
C LEU A 137 14.24 3.23 -22.44
N ALA A 138 15.52 3.34 -22.81
CA ALA A 138 16.00 4.41 -23.71
C ALA A 138 15.48 4.23 -25.14
N LEU A 139 15.44 2.99 -25.64
CA LEU A 139 14.83 2.71 -26.94
C LEU A 139 13.35 3.07 -26.96
N LYS A 140 12.62 2.78 -25.88
CA LYS A 140 11.22 3.22 -25.75
C LYS A 140 11.08 4.73 -25.78
N GLU A 141 11.90 5.44 -25.03
CA GLU A 141 11.95 6.92 -25.00
C GLU A 141 12.22 7.49 -26.42
N ALA A 142 13.09 6.83 -27.19
CA ALA A 142 13.41 7.19 -28.58
C ALA A 142 12.35 6.72 -29.62
N GLY A 143 11.24 6.14 -29.16
CA GLY A 143 10.14 5.68 -30.00
C GLY A 143 10.44 4.40 -30.78
N VAL A 144 11.29 3.52 -30.25
CA VAL A 144 11.57 2.19 -30.82
C VAL A 144 10.84 1.12 -30.00
N PRO A 145 9.76 0.50 -30.53
CA PRO A 145 9.05 -0.58 -29.85
C PRO A 145 9.97 -1.77 -29.61
N ASN A 146 10.04 -2.23 -28.37
CA ASN A 146 10.97 -3.27 -27.97
C ASN A 146 10.50 -3.99 -26.70
N GLN A 147 11.14 -5.12 -26.39
CA GLN A 147 10.88 -5.94 -25.20
C GLN A 147 12.18 -6.33 -24.53
N TYR A 148 12.18 -6.33 -23.21
CA TYR A 148 13.25 -6.87 -22.38
C TYR A 148 13.18 -8.40 -22.38
N VAL A 149 14.34 -9.07 -22.48
CA VAL A 149 14.48 -10.52 -22.47
C VAL A 149 15.61 -10.93 -21.54
N TYR A 150 15.38 -12.02 -20.80
CA TYR A 150 16.40 -12.69 -19.99
C TYR A 150 16.51 -14.15 -20.44
N ALA A 151 17.73 -14.64 -20.61
CA ALA A 151 18.00 -15.90 -21.26
C ALA A 151 19.24 -16.57 -20.70
N LYS A 152 19.29 -17.89 -20.79
CA LYS A 152 20.53 -18.65 -20.62
C LYS A 152 21.27 -18.65 -21.95
N VAL A 153 22.54 -18.30 -21.93
CA VAL A 153 23.35 -18.16 -23.14
C VAL A 153 24.63 -18.98 -23.06
N ASN A 154 25.25 -19.19 -24.22
CA ASN A 154 26.57 -19.79 -24.35
C ASN A 154 27.47 -18.83 -25.12
N THR A 155 28.47 -18.27 -24.44
CA THR A 155 29.50 -17.39 -25.00
C THR A 155 30.85 -18.08 -24.90
N GLY A 156 31.26 -18.78 -25.96
CA GLY A 156 32.54 -19.47 -26.03
C GLY A 156 32.76 -20.59 -25.02
N GLY A 157 31.69 -21.34 -24.74
CA GLY A 157 31.69 -22.42 -23.76
C GLY A 157 31.31 -21.97 -22.36
N LEU A 158 31.32 -20.66 -22.08
CA LEU A 158 30.77 -20.11 -20.85
C LEU A 158 29.25 -20.10 -20.93
N ILE A 159 28.62 -20.87 -20.05
CA ILE A 159 27.16 -20.89 -19.90
C ILE A 159 26.78 -19.98 -18.75
N GLU A 160 26.04 -18.92 -19.05
CA GLU A 160 25.62 -17.93 -18.06
C GLU A 160 24.20 -17.44 -18.34
N ASP A 161 23.62 -16.75 -17.36
CA ASP A 161 22.42 -15.97 -17.59
C ASP A 161 22.77 -14.60 -18.15
N HIS A 162 21.97 -14.13 -19.09
CA HIS A 162 22.22 -12.88 -19.79
C HIS A 162 20.92 -12.16 -20.14
N ALA A 163 20.98 -10.83 -20.13
CA ALA A 163 19.85 -9.98 -20.45
C ALA A 163 20.14 -9.18 -21.71
N PHE A 164 19.12 -8.99 -22.55
CA PHE A 164 19.20 -8.13 -23.73
C PHE A 164 17.81 -7.59 -24.10
N THR A 165 17.77 -6.65 -25.03
CA THR A 165 16.53 -6.12 -25.59
C THR A 165 16.25 -6.79 -26.94
N VAL A 166 14.98 -6.99 -27.29
CA VAL A 166 14.56 -7.47 -28.62
C VAL A 166 13.65 -6.43 -29.27
N ILE A 167 13.91 -6.13 -30.54
CA ILE A 167 13.08 -5.28 -31.39
C ILE A 167 12.46 -6.12 -32.51
N LYS A 168 11.34 -5.65 -33.06
CA LYS A 168 10.81 -6.15 -34.33
C LYS A 168 11.22 -5.21 -35.46
N ASP A 169 12.03 -5.69 -36.38
CA ASP A 169 12.41 -4.95 -37.60
C ASP A 169 12.10 -5.77 -38.84
N LYS A 170 11.35 -5.21 -39.78
CA LYS A 170 10.90 -5.88 -41.01
C LYS A 170 10.32 -7.29 -40.77
N GLY A 171 9.58 -7.44 -39.66
CA GLY A 171 8.95 -8.70 -39.26
C GLY A 171 9.90 -9.71 -38.60
N GLN A 172 11.20 -9.42 -38.49
CA GLN A 172 12.18 -10.26 -37.81
C GLN A 172 12.45 -9.75 -36.40
N LEU A 173 12.83 -10.66 -35.50
CA LEU A 173 13.24 -10.32 -34.14
C LEU A 173 14.75 -10.18 -34.08
N ILE A 174 15.19 -8.97 -33.75
CA ILE A 174 16.59 -8.61 -33.70
C ILE A 174 16.96 -8.25 -32.27
N THR A 175 18.01 -8.86 -31.75
CA THR A 175 18.56 -8.57 -30.43
C THR A 175 19.34 -7.26 -30.45
N VAL A 176 19.14 -6.43 -29.43
CA VAL A 176 19.90 -5.20 -29.15
C VAL A 176 20.55 -5.38 -27.79
N ASP A 177 21.87 -5.35 -27.77
CA ASP A 177 22.67 -5.56 -26.58
C ASP A 177 23.72 -4.47 -26.45
N SER A 178 23.71 -3.78 -25.31
CA SER A 178 24.71 -2.76 -24.95
C SER A 178 25.77 -3.28 -23.99
N TYR A 179 25.58 -4.46 -23.38
CA TYR A 179 26.61 -5.16 -22.67
C TYR A 179 27.42 -5.99 -23.66
N GLU A 180 26.91 -7.10 -24.18
CA GLU A 180 27.70 -8.00 -25.04
C GLU A 180 27.38 -7.81 -26.54
N LEU A 181 28.27 -7.10 -27.26
CA LEU A 181 27.99 -6.64 -28.62
C LEU A 181 27.86 -7.77 -29.64
N ASP A 182 28.36 -8.96 -29.33
CA ASP A 182 28.23 -10.12 -30.21
C ASP A 182 26.78 -10.62 -30.36
N TYR A 183 25.93 -10.36 -29.35
CA TYR A 183 24.50 -10.58 -29.44
C TYR A 183 23.79 -9.46 -30.19
N SER A 184 24.38 -8.26 -30.30
CA SER A 184 23.72 -7.09 -30.87
C SER A 184 23.61 -7.16 -32.41
N GLY A 185 22.40 -6.95 -32.94
CA GLY A 185 22.11 -6.98 -34.36
C GLY A 185 21.94 -8.38 -34.95
N ARG A 186 21.70 -9.40 -34.12
CA ARG A 186 21.49 -10.78 -34.55
C ARG A 186 20.01 -11.13 -34.60
N LEU A 187 19.61 -12.03 -35.49
CA LEU A 187 18.26 -12.59 -35.40
C LEU A 187 18.17 -13.48 -34.17
N LEU A 188 17.13 -13.31 -33.36
CA LEU A 188 16.92 -14.15 -32.19
C LEU A 188 16.85 -15.64 -32.58
N LYS A 189 16.20 -15.97 -33.70
CA LYS A 189 16.13 -17.34 -34.22
C LYS A 189 17.52 -17.92 -34.55
N ASP A 190 18.45 -17.08 -35.01
CA ASP A 190 19.81 -17.53 -35.36
C ASP A 190 20.63 -17.78 -34.09
N LEU A 191 20.44 -16.94 -33.06
CA LEU A 191 21.02 -17.14 -31.73
C LEU A 191 20.48 -18.40 -31.05
N MET A 192 19.20 -18.73 -31.24
CA MET A 192 18.56 -19.90 -30.66
C MET A 192 18.87 -21.22 -31.40
N ASN A 193 19.68 -21.19 -32.46
CA ASN A 193 20.15 -22.41 -33.09
C ASN A 193 21.08 -23.19 -32.14
N PRO A 194 21.05 -24.54 -32.10
CA PRO A 194 21.90 -25.32 -31.21
C PRO A 194 23.41 -25.07 -31.36
N GLY A 195 23.86 -24.69 -32.57
CA GLY A 195 25.25 -24.31 -32.84
C GLY A 195 25.56 -22.81 -32.68
N GLY A 196 24.57 -22.00 -32.29
CA GLY A 196 24.65 -20.54 -32.25
C GLY A 196 24.75 -19.90 -33.64
N ILE A 197 25.22 -18.65 -33.65
CA ILE A 197 25.44 -17.90 -34.88
C ILE A 197 26.66 -18.40 -35.66
N THR A 198 26.53 -18.41 -36.98
CA THR A 198 27.58 -18.75 -37.96
C THR A 198 27.95 -17.52 -38.79
N ASP A 199 28.99 -17.60 -39.63
CA ASP A 199 29.35 -16.52 -40.56
C ASP A 199 28.26 -16.23 -41.61
N LYS A 200 27.32 -17.17 -41.80
CA LYS A 200 26.15 -17.01 -42.68
C LYS A 200 24.93 -16.45 -41.96
N SER A 201 24.94 -16.39 -40.64
CA SER A 201 23.82 -15.85 -39.86
C SER A 201 23.63 -14.37 -40.17
N TYR A 202 22.38 -13.93 -40.17
CA TYR A 202 22.07 -12.54 -40.48
C TYR A 202 22.70 -11.60 -39.43
N ARG A 203 23.14 -10.44 -39.91
CA ARG A 203 23.63 -9.35 -39.08
C ARG A 203 23.03 -8.04 -39.57
N ALA A 204 22.36 -7.31 -38.68
CA ALA A 204 21.87 -5.97 -38.97
C ALA A 204 23.06 -5.03 -39.29
N PRO A 205 22.87 -3.98 -40.11
CA PRO A 205 23.96 -3.07 -40.49
C PRO A 205 24.69 -2.41 -39.31
N TRP A 206 24.00 -2.25 -38.19
CA TRP A 206 24.53 -1.68 -36.94
C TRP A 206 25.09 -2.74 -35.97
N GLY A 207 24.93 -4.03 -36.27
CA GLY A 207 25.47 -5.12 -35.47
C GLY A 207 26.97 -5.31 -35.71
N ARG A 208 27.70 -5.72 -34.66
CA ARG A 208 29.15 -5.96 -34.76
C ARG A 208 29.44 -7.32 -35.42
N ALA A 209 30.55 -7.41 -36.14
CA ALA A 209 31.15 -8.72 -36.43
C ALA A 209 31.46 -9.44 -35.12
N LYS A 210 31.21 -10.75 -35.11
CA LYS A 210 31.54 -11.63 -33.99
C LYS A 210 33.04 -11.57 -33.72
N SER A 211 33.47 -11.38 -32.48
CA SER A 211 34.89 -11.29 -32.14
C SER A 211 35.57 -12.66 -32.05
N GLY A 212 35.66 -13.40 -33.16
CA GLY A 212 36.45 -14.64 -33.26
C GLY A 212 35.65 -15.93 -33.33
N ASN A 213 36.33 -17.05 -33.14
CA ASN A 213 35.82 -18.40 -33.43
C ASN A 213 35.25 -19.09 -32.17
N TYR A 214 34.28 -18.48 -31.49
CA TYR A 214 33.64 -19.08 -30.30
C TYR A 214 32.12 -19.13 -30.41
N THR A 215 31.42 -20.03 -29.73
CA THR A 215 29.94 -20.11 -29.85
C THR A 215 29.27 -18.88 -29.24
N VAL A 216 28.23 -18.34 -29.90
CA VAL A 216 27.34 -17.32 -29.33
C VAL A 216 25.92 -17.80 -29.58
N ALA A 217 25.25 -18.26 -28.53
CA ALA A 217 23.94 -18.92 -28.61
C ALA A 217 23.04 -18.56 -27.43
N VAL A 218 21.73 -18.55 -27.67
CA VAL A 218 20.67 -18.50 -26.66
C VAL A 218 20.15 -19.93 -26.46
N LEU A 219 20.36 -20.47 -25.26
CA LEU A 219 20.03 -21.85 -24.92
C LEU A 219 18.59 -22.00 -24.42
N ASP A 220 18.12 -21.06 -23.59
CA ASP A 220 16.74 -21.03 -23.09
C ASP A 220 16.32 -19.59 -22.79
N LEU A 221 15.02 -19.32 -22.87
CA LEU A 221 14.41 -18.06 -22.47
C LEU A 221 13.78 -18.23 -21.08
N HIS A 222 14.12 -17.33 -20.17
CA HIS A 222 13.73 -17.43 -18.77
C HIS A 222 12.56 -16.52 -18.40
N GLU A 223 11.77 -16.96 -17.43
CA GLU A 223 10.75 -16.14 -16.76
C GLU A 223 11.29 -15.35 -15.57
N PHE A 224 12.56 -15.55 -15.23
CA PHE A 224 13.29 -14.71 -14.29
C PHE A 224 13.98 -13.58 -15.06
N PRO A 225 14.15 -12.37 -14.51
CA PRO A 225 13.63 -11.89 -13.22
C PRO A 225 12.18 -11.46 -13.28
N LYS A 226 11.39 -11.71 -12.22
CA LYS A 226 10.00 -11.22 -12.11
C LYS A 226 9.95 -9.69 -12.07
N VAL A 227 8.85 -9.13 -12.55
CA VAL A 227 8.62 -7.69 -12.61
C VAL A 227 7.34 -7.39 -11.83
N PHE A 228 7.45 -6.57 -10.81
CA PHE A 228 6.37 -6.13 -9.94
C PHE A 228 6.10 -4.65 -10.24
N SER A 229 5.07 -4.34 -11.01
CA SER A 229 4.77 -2.93 -11.33
C SER A 229 4.39 -2.14 -10.07
N LEU A 230 5.17 -1.11 -9.70
CA LEU A 230 4.70 -0.04 -8.81
C LEU A 230 4.31 1.12 -9.71
N ALA A 231 3.21 1.06 -10.46
CA ALA A 231 2.90 2.19 -11.34
C ALA A 231 2.73 3.49 -10.50
N PRO A 232 3.45 4.57 -10.84
CA PRO A 232 3.08 5.90 -10.46
C PRO A 232 2.27 6.51 -11.61
N GLU A 233 1.06 7.02 -11.37
CA GLU A 233 0.60 8.30 -11.93
C GLU A 233 -0.79 8.69 -11.42
N ALA A 234 -0.93 10.00 -11.21
CA ALA A 234 -2.08 10.82 -10.84
C ALA A 234 -3.33 10.11 -10.31
N VAL A 235 -3.75 10.48 -9.10
CA VAL A 235 -5.17 10.37 -8.69
C VAL A 235 -6.00 10.95 -9.83
N PRO A 236 -6.77 10.13 -10.58
CA PRO A 236 -7.64 10.69 -11.60
C PRO A 236 -8.64 11.57 -10.86
N GLU A 237 -8.84 12.81 -11.30
CA GLU A 237 -10.08 13.49 -10.98
C GLU A 237 -11.20 12.60 -11.49
N ILE A 238 -11.96 12.02 -10.55
CA ILE A 238 -13.00 11.03 -10.84
C ILE A 238 -14.01 11.69 -11.79
N PRO A 239 -14.16 11.20 -13.04
CA PRO A 239 -15.21 11.69 -13.91
C PRO A 239 -16.57 11.36 -13.28
N PRO A 240 -17.53 12.30 -13.24
CA PRO A 240 -18.83 12.08 -12.61
C PRO A 240 -19.75 11.23 -13.50
N SER A 241 -19.42 9.97 -13.78
CA SER A 241 -20.34 9.01 -14.41
C SER A 241 -19.66 7.64 -14.44
N THR A 242 -19.99 6.65 -13.62
CA THR A 242 -21.30 6.11 -13.25
C THR A 242 -21.23 5.73 -11.77
N ARG A 243 -21.86 6.52 -10.89
CA ARG A 243 -21.80 6.25 -9.44
C ARG A 243 -22.48 4.92 -9.14
N SER A 244 -21.69 3.88 -8.92
CA SER A 244 -22.15 2.71 -8.18
C SER A 244 -22.79 3.22 -6.88
N ARG A 245 -23.90 2.61 -6.43
CA ARG A 245 -24.52 3.01 -5.16
C ARG A 245 -23.45 3.04 -4.08
N ALA A 246 -23.40 4.12 -3.31
CA ALA A 246 -22.50 4.25 -2.18
C ALA A 246 -22.66 3.02 -1.27
N VAL A 247 -21.52 2.47 -0.85
CA VAL A 247 -21.46 1.50 0.23
C VAL A 247 -21.84 2.23 1.50
N SER A 248 -22.86 1.71 2.18
CA SER A 248 -23.16 2.07 3.55
C SER A 248 -22.52 1.00 4.42
N ILE A 249 -21.44 1.36 5.12
CA ILE A 249 -20.73 0.42 5.99
C ILE A 249 -21.41 0.41 7.35
N LYS A 250 -21.33 -0.72 8.06
CA LYS A 250 -21.64 -0.76 9.49
C LYS A 250 -20.35 -0.71 10.30
N VAL A 251 -20.35 0.10 11.35
CA VAL A 251 -19.23 0.25 12.28
C VAL A 251 -19.65 -0.08 13.71
N GLY A 252 -18.82 -0.86 14.41
CA GLY A 252 -18.93 -1.10 15.84
C GLY A 252 -17.76 -0.42 16.58
N PRO A 253 -18.01 0.57 17.44
CA PRO A 253 -16.94 1.22 18.20
C PRO A 253 -16.50 0.44 19.43
N GLU A 254 -15.23 0.59 19.78
CA GLU A 254 -14.67 0.36 21.12
C GLU A 254 -14.24 1.70 21.70
N LEU A 255 -14.97 2.21 22.71
CA LEU A 255 -14.70 3.49 23.36
C LEU A 255 -14.09 3.24 24.73
N THR A 256 -13.04 3.97 25.10
CA THR A 256 -12.36 3.76 26.38
C THR A 256 -12.33 5.03 27.24
N PHE A 257 -12.56 4.84 28.54
CA PHE A 257 -12.60 5.91 29.53
C PHE A 257 -11.80 5.53 30.77
N THR A 258 -11.08 6.48 31.34
CA THR A 258 -10.22 6.25 32.52
C THR A 258 -10.16 7.48 33.43
N ASN A 259 -9.55 7.32 34.60
CA ASN A 259 -9.19 8.39 35.51
C ASN A 259 -7.82 8.11 36.16
N GLU A 260 -7.29 9.07 36.93
CA GLU A 260 -5.97 8.89 37.55
C GLU A 260 -5.92 7.73 38.56
N ASN A 261 -7.03 7.41 39.24
CA ASN A 261 -7.08 6.30 40.18
C ASN A 261 -6.89 4.95 39.48
N MET A 262 -7.62 4.72 38.38
CA MET A 262 -7.51 3.49 37.57
C MET A 262 -6.11 3.33 36.97
N LEU A 263 -5.51 4.45 36.53
CA LEU A 263 -4.15 4.45 35.98
C LEU A 263 -3.09 4.14 37.05
N ASN A 264 -3.17 4.81 38.18
CA ASN A 264 -2.24 4.60 39.29
C ASN A 264 -2.32 3.16 39.82
N ALA A 265 -3.54 2.61 39.93
CA ALA A 265 -3.76 1.22 40.31
C ALA A 265 -3.06 0.27 39.33
N ASN A 266 -3.17 0.50 38.02
CA ASN A 266 -2.48 -0.30 37.02
C ASN A 266 -0.95 -0.11 37.03
N TRP A 267 -0.45 1.10 37.24
CA TRP A 267 0.99 1.38 37.29
C TRP A 267 1.69 0.86 38.55
N SER A 268 0.96 0.70 39.65
CA SER A 268 1.49 0.14 40.90
C SER A 268 1.78 -1.37 40.86
N MET A 269 1.55 -2.03 39.73
CA MET A 269 1.66 -3.48 39.59
C MET A 269 3.11 -3.96 39.50
N PRO A 270 3.55 -4.85 40.42
CA PRO A 270 4.75 -5.63 40.21
C PRO A 270 4.51 -6.55 38.99
N ASN A 271 5.39 -6.47 37.99
CA ASN A 271 5.47 -7.36 36.82
C ASN A 271 4.44 -7.17 35.68
N GLY A 272 3.68 -6.08 35.64
CA GLY A 272 2.91 -5.72 34.44
C GLY A 272 1.89 -6.78 34.00
N ASP A 273 1.25 -7.47 34.95
CA ASP A 273 0.12 -8.36 34.69
C ASP A 273 -1.09 -7.56 34.18
N VAL A 274 -1.05 -7.21 32.90
CA VAL A 274 -2.06 -6.46 32.18
C VAL A 274 -3.44 -7.14 32.18
N THR A 275 -3.55 -8.38 32.64
CA THR A 275 -4.85 -9.07 32.67
C THR A 275 -5.65 -8.81 33.96
N ALA A 276 -5.04 -8.24 35.00
CA ALA A 276 -5.71 -8.09 36.30
C ALA A 276 -6.60 -6.83 36.38
N VAL A 277 -7.92 -7.00 36.30
CA VAL A 277 -8.90 -5.94 36.64
C VAL A 277 -8.81 -5.61 38.13
N ARG A 278 -8.58 -4.33 38.41
CA ARG A 278 -8.41 -3.78 39.76
C ARG A 278 -9.72 -3.41 40.44
N ALA A 279 -9.64 -3.19 41.76
CA ALA A 279 -10.80 -2.79 42.55
C ALA A 279 -11.35 -1.44 42.06
N GLU A 280 -10.47 -0.54 41.66
CA GLU A 280 -10.77 0.77 41.10
C GLU A 280 -11.52 0.67 39.76
N ASN A 281 -11.14 -0.30 38.91
CA ASN A 281 -11.87 -0.59 37.67
C ASN A 281 -13.28 -1.10 37.98
N LYS A 282 -13.42 -2.03 38.93
CA LYS A 282 -14.73 -2.56 39.35
C LYS A 282 -15.61 -1.48 39.97
N GLU A 283 -15.03 -0.62 40.80
CA GLU A 283 -15.72 0.53 41.40
C GLU A 283 -16.21 1.50 40.32
N ALA A 284 -15.39 1.78 39.30
CA ALA A 284 -15.79 2.61 38.17
C ALA A 284 -16.98 2.01 37.40
N LEU A 285 -16.98 0.70 37.15
CA LEU A 285 -18.10 0.00 36.52
C LEU A 285 -19.36 0.02 37.39
N GLU A 286 -19.26 -0.20 38.70
CA GLU A 286 -20.41 -0.13 39.62
C GLU A 286 -20.98 1.30 39.73
N ARG A 287 -20.13 2.31 39.77
CA ARG A 287 -20.57 3.71 39.71
C ARG A 287 -21.29 4.02 38.39
N TYR A 288 -20.75 3.52 37.27
CA TYR A 288 -21.39 3.64 35.97
C TYR A 288 -22.73 2.91 35.92
N LYS A 289 -22.82 1.71 36.50
CA LYS A 289 -24.06 0.94 36.63
C LYS A 289 -25.18 1.74 37.30
N ILE A 290 -24.88 2.37 38.45
CA ILE A 290 -25.84 3.20 39.18
C ILE A 290 -26.29 4.36 38.30
N LYS A 291 -25.34 5.06 37.66
CA LYS A 291 -25.64 6.17 36.76
C LYS A 291 -26.54 5.77 35.60
N ILE A 292 -26.29 4.62 34.97
CA ILE A 292 -27.11 4.16 33.84
C ILE A 292 -28.47 3.60 34.29
N GLN A 293 -28.59 3.05 35.51
CA GLN A 293 -29.88 2.67 36.09
C GLN A 293 -30.80 3.89 36.23
N GLU A 294 -30.30 5.02 36.73
CA GLU A 294 -31.06 6.27 36.81
C GLU A 294 -31.53 6.78 35.44
N LEU A 295 -30.68 6.66 34.42
CA LEU A 295 -31.05 7.00 33.04
C LEU A 295 -32.10 6.03 32.48
N CYS A 296 -31.95 4.74 32.73
CA CYS A 296 -32.87 3.71 32.24
C CYS A 296 -34.26 3.78 32.86
N LEU A 297 -34.40 4.23 34.11
CA LEU A 297 -35.72 4.47 34.72
C LEU A 297 -36.56 5.47 33.90
N ARG A 298 -35.92 6.44 33.24
CA ARG A 298 -36.59 7.44 32.40
C ARG A 298 -36.77 6.99 30.96
N LYS A 299 -35.80 6.23 30.44
CA LYS A 299 -35.73 5.84 29.01
C LYS A 299 -36.31 4.47 28.70
N GLY A 300 -36.65 3.67 29.71
CA GLY A 300 -37.19 2.33 29.55
C GLY A 300 -36.17 1.31 29.03
N CYS A 301 -34.86 1.54 29.21
CA CYS A 301 -33.85 0.53 28.84
C CYS A 301 -33.76 -0.59 29.89
N LYS A 302 -33.35 -1.77 29.40
CA LYS A 302 -33.05 -2.96 30.21
C LYS A 302 -31.55 -3.04 30.46
N ILE A 303 -31.15 -3.32 31.68
CA ILE A 303 -29.76 -3.54 32.08
C ILE A 303 -29.60 -5.02 32.45
N GLU A 304 -28.61 -5.69 31.88
CA GLU A 304 -28.27 -7.08 32.12
C GLU A 304 -26.81 -7.17 32.52
N GLU A 305 -26.54 -7.84 33.64
CA GLU A 305 -25.18 -8.18 34.04
C GLU A 305 -24.76 -9.49 33.37
N GLN A 306 -23.60 -9.48 32.74
CA GLN A 306 -23.02 -10.65 32.07
C GLN A 306 -21.52 -10.72 32.34
N PHE A 307 -20.87 -11.76 31.83
CA PHE A 307 -19.43 -11.92 31.93
C PHE A 307 -18.81 -12.08 30.54
N HIS A 308 -17.77 -11.31 30.27
CA HIS A 308 -16.84 -11.61 29.19
C HIS A 308 -16.01 -12.82 29.58
N VAL A 309 -15.76 -13.74 28.65
CA VAL A 309 -14.82 -14.85 28.87
C VAL A 309 -13.65 -14.67 27.92
N TRP A 310 -12.49 -14.33 28.49
CA TRP A 310 -11.25 -14.15 27.76
C TRP A 310 -10.71 -15.50 27.25
N SER A 311 -9.76 -15.47 26.31
CA SER A 311 -9.19 -16.68 25.70
C SER A 311 -8.44 -17.58 26.70
N ASP A 312 -7.98 -17.03 27.82
CA ASP A 312 -7.35 -17.74 28.93
C ASP A 312 -8.37 -18.26 29.96
N GLY A 313 -9.67 -18.07 29.71
CA GLY A 313 -10.78 -18.48 30.57
C GLY A 313 -11.10 -17.47 31.68
N TRP A 314 -10.36 -16.37 31.77
CA TRP A 314 -10.64 -15.34 32.75
C TRP A 314 -11.98 -14.65 32.48
N ARG A 315 -12.65 -14.18 33.54
CA ARG A 315 -13.99 -13.60 33.44
C ARG A 315 -14.03 -12.17 33.96
N THR A 316 -14.47 -11.24 33.13
CA THR A 316 -14.72 -9.85 33.55
C THR A 316 -16.20 -9.54 33.55
N PRO A 317 -16.69 -8.81 34.57
CA PRO A 317 -18.07 -8.35 34.57
C PRO A 317 -18.29 -7.34 33.43
N GLU A 318 -19.47 -7.41 32.84
CA GLU A 318 -19.96 -6.53 31.80
C GLU A 318 -21.41 -6.13 32.09
N LEU A 319 -21.78 -4.91 31.70
CA LEU A 319 -23.14 -4.38 31.76
C LEU A 319 -23.68 -4.19 30.36
N ARG A 320 -24.64 -5.00 29.96
CA ARG A 320 -25.35 -4.84 28.69
C ARG A 320 -26.58 -3.97 28.90
N VAL A 321 -26.67 -2.88 28.15
CA VAL A 321 -27.79 -1.93 28.19
C VAL A 321 -28.53 -2.00 26.86
N THR A 322 -29.80 -2.37 26.88
CA THR A 322 -30.65 -2.54 25.68
C THR A 322 -31.84 -1.59 25.74
N TYR A 323 -32.02 -0.77 24.71
CA TYR A 323 -33.11 0.20 24.59
C TYR A 323 -34.34 -0.43 23.91
N PRO A 324 -35.55 0.17 24.07
CA PRO A 324 -36.78 -0.34 23.45
C PRO A 324 -36.72 -0.48 21.91
N ASP A 325 -35.91 0.34 21.25
CA ASP A 325 -35.68 0.27 19.80
C ASP A 325 -34.67 -0.81 19.37
N GLY A 326 -34.16 -1.59 20.32
CA GLY A 326 -33.21 -2.68 20.08
C GLY A 326 -31.78 -2.21 19.81
N TRP A 327 -31.47 -0.92 19.97
CA TRP A 327 -30.08 -0.47 20.09
C TRP A 327 -29.51 -0.87 21.46
N TRP A 328 -28.23 -1.22 21.50
CA TRP A 328 -27.59 -1.68 22.72
C TRP A 328 -26.12 -1.28 22.77
N PHE A 329 -25.58 -1.19 23.99
CA PHE A 329 -24.16 -1.14 24.26
C PHE A 329 -23.80 -2.03 25.45
N ILE A 330 -22.53 -2.37 25.57
CA ILE A 330 -21.93 -3.14 26.65
C ILE A 330 -20.86 -2.24 27.27
N ALA A 331 -20.87 -2.08 28.60
CA ALA A 331 -19.78 -1.50 29.37
C ALA A 331 -19.02 -2.63 30.06
N GLY A 332 -17.75 -2.81 29.73
CA GLY A 332 -16.88 -3.87 30.24
C GLY A 332 -15.57 -3.31 30.79
N LEU A 333 -14.78 -4.19 31.39
CA LEU A 333 -13.50 -3.82 31.98
C LEU A 333 -12.35 -4.28 31.10
N ASP A 334 -11.42 -3.36 30.82
CA ASP A 334 -10.11 -3.65 30.25
C ASP A 334 -9.02 -2.97 31.10
N THR A 335 -7.76 -3.25 30.79
CA THR A 335 -6.57 -2.78 31.49
C THR A 335 -6.58 -1.26 31.65
N SER A 336 -6.76 -0.79 32.89
CA SER A 336 -6.83 0.65 33.25
C SER A 336 -8.01 1.45 32.66
N VAL A 337 -8.98 0.83 32.00
CA VAL A 337 -10.09 1.54 31.35
C VAL A 337 -11.44 0.85 31.58
N LEU A 338 -12.49 1.65 31.52
CA LEU A 338 -13.85 1.17 31.23
C LEU A 338 -14.00 1.20 29.70
N GLU A 339 -14.28 0.05 29.10
CA GLU A 339 -14.42 -0.11 27.65
C GLU A 339 -15.90 -0.28 27.28
N PHE A 340 -16.31 0.37 26.18
CA PHE A 340 -17.65 0.31 25.66
C PHE A 340 -17.68 -0.25 24.26
N GLN A 341 -18.48 -1.27 24.04
CA GLN A 341 -18.81 -1.82 22.73
C GLN A 341 -20.28 -1.58 22.44
N SER A 342 -20.64 -1.22 21.21
CA SER A 342 -22.06 -1.06 20.85
C SER A 342 -22.48 -1.96 19.71
N LYS A 343 -23.80 -2.03 19.50
CA LYS A 343 -24.37 -2.52 18.25
C LYS A 343 -23.71 -1.81 17.08
N GLU A 344 -23.41 -2.57 16.04
CA GLU A 344 -22.95 -2.03 14.75
C GLU A 344 -23.97 -1.02 14.18
N MET A 345 -23.48 0.06 13.57
CA MET A 345 -24.29 1.18 13.11
C MET A 345 -23.80 1.68 11.76
N THR A 346 -24.71 2.08 10.87
CA THR A 346 -24.38 2.91 9.71
C THR A 346 -24.17 4.37 10.12
N LEU A 347 -23.71 5.23 9.21
CA LEU A 347 -23.68 6.69 9.48
C LEU A 347 -25.06 7.26 9.82
N LYS A 348 -26.11 6.76 9.14
CA LYS A 348 -27.49 7.16 9.42
C LYS A 348 -27.94 6.74 10.82
N ASP A 349 -27.53 5.56 11.26
CA ASP A 349 -27.81 5.09 12.62
C ASP A 349 -27.03 5.92 13.64
N LEU A 350 -25.76 6.25 13.36
CA LEU A 350 -24.97 7.13 14.20
C LEU A 350 -25.61 8.52 14.34
N ASP A 351 -26.19 9.09 13.27
CA ASP A 351 -26.97 10.33 13.36
C ASP A 351 -28.19 10.17 14.27
N ALA A 352 -28.94 9.07 14.11
CA ALA A 352 -30.15 8.81 14.89
C ALA A 352 -29.85 8.57 16.38
N PHE A 353 -28.70 7.95 16.68
CA PHE A 353 -28.28 7.62 18.05
C PHE A 353 -27.28 8.62 18.64
N HIS A 354 -26.88 9.66 17.91
CA HIS A 354 -25.83 10.60 18.31
C HIS A 354 -26.04 11.16 19.71
N ALA A 355 -27.19 11.79 19.95
CA ALA A 355 -27.52 12.40 21.24
C ALA A 355 -27.57 11.36 22.37
N ARG A 356 -27.98 10.12 22.07
CA ARG A 356 -28.01 9.02 23.04
C ARG A 356 -26.59 8.58 23.39
N ILE A 357 -25.73 8.38 22.41
CA ILE A 357 -24.31 8.00 22.62
C ILE A 357 -23.60 9.09 23.44
N GLN A 358 -23.83 10.37 23.10
CA GLN A 358 -23.26 11.48 23.84
C GLN A 358 -23.71 11.46 25.30
N GLN A 359 -25.03 11.43 25.55
CA GLN A 359 -25.57 11.53 26.90
C GLN A 359 -25.28 10.29 27.75
N ASP A 360 -25.53 9.10 27.20
CA ASP A 360 -25.58 7.88 28.00
C ASP A 360 -24.22 7.22 28.16
N ILE A 361 -23.23 7.57 27.32
CA ILE A 361 -21.85 7.06 27.42
C ILE A 361 -20.89 8.19 27.80
N PHE A 362 -20.73 9.21 26.95
CA PHE A 362 -19.70 10.24 27.15
C PHE A 362 -19.99 11.14 28.36
N ASP A 363 -21.16 11.76 28.42
CA ASP A 363 -21.53 12.67 29.51
C ASP A 363 -21.65 11.90 30.83
N ALA A 364 -22.24 10.69 30.80
CA ALA A 364 -22.32 9.82 31.96
C ALA A 364 -20.95 9.44 32.52
N CYS A 365 -19.95 9.15 31.68
CA CYS A 365 -18.58 8.92 32.12
C CYS A 365 -17.94 10.19 32.67
N GLU A 366 -18.12 11.33 32.01
CA GLU A 366 -17.56 12.61 32.43
C GLU A 366 -18.06 13.02 33.82
N GLU A 367 -19.36 12.87 34.10
CA GLU A 367 -19.95 13.10 35.42
C GLU A 367 -19.32 12.23 36.53
N LEU A 368 -18.80 11.06 36.17
CA LEU A 368 -18.11 10.16 37.09
C LEU A 368 -16.61 10.46 37.22
N GLY A 369 -16.11 11.47 36.50
CA GLY A 369 -14.69 11.82 36.44
C GLY A 369 -13.88 10.88 35.53
N LEU A 370 -14.54 10.09 34.69
CA LEU A 370 -13.93 9.23 33.69
C LEU A 370 -13.86 9.98 32.35
N LYS A 371 -12.70 9.96 31.70
CA LYS A 371 -12.49 10.64 30.42
C LYS A 371 -11.64 9.82 29.46
N PRO A 372 -11.83 9.98 28.14
CA PRO A 372 -10.89 9.49 27.14
C PRO A 372 -9.50 10.08 27.40
N LYS A 373 -8.46 9.25 27.44
CA LYS A 373 -7.07 9.70 27.69
C LYS A 373 -6.16 9.34 26.52
N PRO A 374 -5.50 10.32 25.88
CA PRO A 374 -4.56 10.03 24.79
C PRO A 374 -3.46 9.06 25.25
N GLY A 375 -3.25 7.99 24.48
CA GLY A 375 -2.23 6.97 24.76
C GLY A 375 -2.59 5.95 25.85
N VAL A 376 -3.83 5.98 26.35
CA VAL A 376 -4.37 4.93 27.24
C VAL A 376 -5.67 4.41 26.64
N GLY A 377 -5.78 3.09 26.53
CA GLY A 377 -6.92 2.45 25.87
C GLY A 377 -6.93 2.67 24.36
N GLY A 378 -7.82 1.93 23.69
CA GLY A 378 -8.09 2.08 22.26
C GLY A 378 -9.28 2.99 21.98
N GLY A 379 -9.36 3.49 20.75
CA GLY A 379 -10.61 3.99 20.17
C GLY A 379 -10.97 3.16 18.95
N HIS A 380 -10.88 1.83 19.05
CA HIS A 380 -10.90 0.96 17.89
C HIS A 380 -12.26 1.04 17.17
N ILE A 381 -12.22 0.85 15.86
CA ILE A 381 -13.43 0.78 15.04
C ILE A 381 -13.43 -0.56 14.31
N HIS A 382 -14.48 -1.34 14.53
CA HIS A 382 -14.76 -2.56 13.81
C HIS A 382 -15.64 -2.26 12.61
N ILE A 383 -15.11 -2.44 11.41
CA ILE A 383 -15.87 -2.32 10.17
C ILE A 383 -16.42 -3.72 9.84
N ASP A 384 -17.73 -3.84 9.74
CA ASP A 384 -18.39 -5.08 9.34
C ASP A 384 -17.91 -5.55 7.97
N LEU A 385 -17.44 -6.80 7.90
CA LEU A 385 -16.80 -7.34 6.71
C LEU A 385 -17.78 -7.41 5.54
N THR A 386 -19.03 -7.82 5.80
CA THR A 386 -20.01 -8.10 4.75
C THR A 386 -20.55 -6.82 4.12
N SER A 387 -20.86 -5.80 4.93
CA SER A 387 -21.35 -4.51 4.42
C SER A 387 -20.26 -3.72 3.69
N ALA A 388 -19.00 -3.83 4.12
CA ALA A 388 -17.91 -3.02 3.57
C ALA A 388 -17.14 -3.67 2.41
N PHE A 389 -16.89 -4.98 2.46
CA PHE A 389 -15.91 -5.61 1.57
C PHE A 389 -16.53 -6.81 0.84
N PRO A 390 -16.81 -6.73 -0.47
CA PRO A 390 -17.35 -7.86 -1.24
C PRO A 390 -16.49 -9.13 -1.17
N GLU A 391 -17.13 -10.28 -1.43
CA GLU A 391 -16.49 -11.61 -1.37
C GLU A 391 -15.23 -11.73 -2.23
N ASP A 392 -15.20 -11.06 -3.39
CA ASP A 392 -14.07 -11.09 -4.32
C ASP A 392 -12.75 -10.61 -3.70
N GLY A 393 -12.81 -9.85 -2.61
CA GLY A 393 -11.66 -9.36 -1.86
C GLY A 393 -10.95 -8.15 -2.46
N ARG A 394 -11.37 -7.64 -3.63
CA ARG A 394 -10.70 -6.50 -4.28
C ARG A 394 -10.73 -5.28 -3.38
N LEU A 395 -11.89 -4.94 -2.82
CA LEU A 395 -12.04 -3.73 -2.01
C LEU A 395 -11.28 -3.85 -0.67
N LEU A 396 -11.22 -5.05 -0.07
CA LEU A 396 -10.40 -5.28 1.12
C LEU A 396 -8.91 -5.13 0.79
N ARG A 397 -8.46 -5.70 -0.33
CA ARG A 397 -7.09 -5.55 -0.83
C ARG A 397 -6.74 -4.06 -1.02
N ASP A 398 -7.58 -3.32 -1.73
CA ASP A 398 -7.37 -1.89 -1.97
C ASP A 398 -7.35 -1.09 -0.66
N PHE A 399 -8.23 -1.40 0.29
CA PHE A 399 -8.25 -0.77 1.62
C PHE A 399 -6.97 -1.03 2.42
N LEU A 400 -6.48 -2.27 2.45
CA LEU A 400 -5.25 -2.63 3.15
C LEU A 400 -4.03 -1.93 2.55
N VAL A 401 -3.93 -1.90 1.23
CA VAL A 401 -2.83 -1.21 0.53
C VAL A 401 -2.91 0.29 0.77
N ASP A 402 -4.10 0.86 0.63
CA ASP A 402 -4.32 2.29 0.81
C ASP A 402 -3.98 2.76 2.22
N TYR A 403 -4.44 2.05 3.25
CA TYR A 403 -4.08 2.35 4.64
C TYR A 403 -2.56 2.23 4.87
N SER A 404 -1.92 1.22 4.27
CA SER A 404 -0.47 1.01 4.37
C SER A 404 0.36 2.07 3.63
N ASN A 405 -0.21 2.67 2.58
CA ASN A 405 0.38 3.79 1.84
C ASN A 405 0.24 5.13 2.55
N HIS A 406 -0.61 5.21 3.58
CA HIS A 406 -0.79 6.41 4.40
C HIS A 406 -0.35 6.14 5.86
N PRO A 407 0.91 5.76 6.10
CA PRO A 407 1.38 5.41 7.44
C PRO A 407 1.22 6.56 8.44
N GLY A 408 1.19 7.83 8.00
CA GLY A 408 0.89 9.00 8.81
C GLY A 408 -0.39 8.90 9.64
N LEU A 409 -1.38 8.12 9.20
CA LEU A 409 -2.58 7.82 10.00
C LEU A 409 -2.22 7.17 11.34
N ALA A 410 -1.42 6.11 11.30
CA ALA A 410 -0.97 5.35 12.47
C ALA A 410 0.32 5.90 13.11
N PHE A 411 1.01 6.81 12.43
CA PHE A 411 2.20 7.52 12.93
C PHE A 411 1.88 8.86 13.61
N GLY A 412 0.61 9.09 13.95
CA GLY A 412 0.22 10.13 14.89
C GLY A 412 -1.00 10.94 14.51
N ALA A 413 -1.46 10.92 13.25
CA ALA A 413 -2.66 11.67 12.89
C ALA A 413 -3.89 11.14 13.64
N LEU A 414 -4.14 9.83 13.58
CA LEU A 414 -5.27 9.21 14.28
C LEU A 414 -4.87 8.57 15.62
N SER A 415 -3.65 8.02 15.72
CA SER A 415 -3.05 7.52 16.95
C SER A 415 -1.53 7.48 16.84
N LEU A 416 -0.84 7.47 18.00
CA LEU A 416 0.61 7.23 18.10
C LEU A 416 0.92 5.90 18.82
N ASP A 417 -0.07 5.05 19.06
CA ASP A 417 0.09 3.77 19.75
C ASP A 417 0.60 2.67 18.80
N GLN A 418 1.80 2.88 18.27
CA GLN A 418 2.42 1.94 17.34
C GLN A 418 2.89 0.63 18.01
N GLY A 419 2.79 0.52 19.34
CA GLY A 419 3.07 -0.74 20.03
C GLY A 419 1.88 -1.68 19.93
N ASN A 420 0.70 -1.17 20.24
CA ASN A 420 -0.56 -1.91 20.24
C ASN A 420 -1.27 -1.91 18.87
N ALA A 421 -0.85 -1.05 17.95
CA ALA A 421 -1.38 -0.89 16.61
C ALA A 421 -0.27 -0.66 15.58
N THR A 422 0.62 -1.66 15.41
CA THR A 422 1.79 -1.56 14.54
C THR A 422 1.38 -1.46 13.06
N PRO A 423 1.74 -0.37 12.33
CA PRO A 423 1.47 -0.27 10.89
C PRO A 423 2.49 -1.04 10.05
N VAL A 424 2.12 -1.45 8.83
CA VAL A 424 3.01 -2.16 7.89
C VAL A 424 4.35 -1.43 7.67
N ALA A 425 4.32 -0.09 7.63
CA ALA A 425 5.52 0.72 7.47
C ALA A 425 6.55 0.59 8.62
N LYS A 426 6.14 0.10 9.81
CA LYS A 426 7.01 -0.16 10.95
C LYS A 426 7.50 -1.61 11.04
N LEU A 427 6.94 -2.52 10.24
CA LEU A 427 7.32 -3.92 10.24
C LEU A 427 8.75 -4.12 9.70
N ARG A 428 9.30 -5.31 9.94
CA ARG A 428 10.60 -5.71 9.40
C ARG A 428 10.58 -5.79 7.87
N SER A 429 11.75 -5.70 7.23
CA SER A 429 11.85 -5.73 5.76
C SER A 429 11.28 -7.01 5.14
N ASP A 430 11.47 -8.17 5.77
CA ASP A 430 10.91 -9.45 5.33
C ASP A 430 9.37 -9.46 5.37
N GLN A 431 8.77 -8.88 6.40
CA GLN A 431 7.31 -8.72 6.51
C GLN A 431 6.77 -7.75 5.44
N LYS A 432 7.48 -6.65 5.14
CA LYS A 432 7.10 -5.72 4.07
C LYS A 432 7.17 -6.37 2.68
N ILE A 433 8.21 -7.16 2.43
CA ILE A 433 8.34 -7.97 1.19
C ILE A 433 7.19 -8.98 1.13
N ALA A 434 6.89 -9.65 2.24
CA ALA A 434 5.76 -10.58 2.31
C ALA A 434 4.42 -9.89 2.04
N PHE A 435 4.20 -8.67 2.53
CA PHE A 435 3.01 -7.88 2.24
C PHE A 435 2.89 -7.62 0.73
N ARG A 436 3.94 -7.09 0.10
CA ARG A 436 3.98 -6.89 -1.37
C ARG A 436 3.68 -8.18 -2.11
N LYS A 437 4.28 -9.29 -1.68
CA LYS A 437 4.07 -10.59 -2.31
C LYS A 437 2.63 -11.09 -2.15
N VAL A 438 2.01 -10.96 -0.97
CA VAL A 438 0.61 -11.38 -0.76
C VAL A 438 -0.34 -10.55 -1.63
N ILE A 439 -0.14 -9.23 -1.70
CA ILE A 439 -0.93 -8.36 -2.58
C ILE A 439 -0.74 -8.76 -4.06
N SER A 440 0.49 -9.02 -4.47
CA SER A 440 0.80 -9.50 -5.83
C SER A 440 0.19 -10.88 -6.13
N ASP A 441 0.27 -11.82 -5.19
CA ASP A 441 -0.32 -13.16 -5.32
C ASP A 441 -1.86 -13.06 -5.46
N PHE A 442 -2.51 -12.16 -4.72
CA PHE A 442 -3.92 -11.83 -4.91
C PHE A 442 -4.17 -11.21 -6.29
N ASP A 443 -3.30 -10.28 -6.70
CA ASP A 443 -3.48 -9.57 -7.96
C ASP A 443 -3.42 -10.48 -9.19
N TYR A 444 -2.58 -11.52 -9.14
CA TYR A 444 -2.46 -12.60 -10.12
C TYR A 444 -3.49 -13.74 -9.95
N GLY A 445 -4.38 -13.64 -8.97
CA GLY A 445 -5.44 -14.63 -8.73
C GLY A 445 -4.95 -15.95 -8.11
N LEU A 446 -3.76 -15.97 -7.52
CA LEU A 446 -3.21 -17.08 -6.71
C LEU A 446 -3.84 -17.13 -5.32
N ILE A 447 -4.26 -15.97 -4.81
CA ILE A 447 -5.12 -15.82 -3.63
C ILE A 447 -6.45 -15.28 -4.12
N ARG A 448 -7.56 -15.87 -3.66
CA ARG A 448 -8.90 -15.48 -4.10
C ARG A 448 -9.81 -15.22 -2.90
N GLY A 449 -10.52 -14.10 -2.98
CA GLY A 449 -11.52 -13.71 -2.01
C GLY A 449 -10.97 -13.09 -0.72
N ARG A 450 -11.85 -12.35 -0.03
CA ARG A 450 -11.48 -11.54 1.15
C ARG A 450 -10.93 -12.35 2.33
N ASN A 451 -11.51 -13.52 2.58
CA ASN A 451 -11.13 -14.37 3.72
C ASN A 451 -9.75 -15.01 3.53
N GLN A 452 -9.44 -15.49 2.31
CA GLN A 452 -8.13 -16.07 2.01
C GLN A 452 -7.04 -14.99 2.04
N LEU A 453 -7.34 -13.80 1.51
CA LEU A 453 -6.44 -12.65 1.59
C LEU A 453 -6.10 -12.31 3.04
N ALA A 454 -7.11 -12.18 3.91
CA ALA A 454 -6.90 -11.88 5.32
C ALA A 454 -6.04 -12.95 6.01
N LYS A 455 -6.31 -14.24 5.74
CA LYS A 455 -5.53 -15.37 6.27
C LYS A 455 -4.07 -15.33 5.84
N GLU A 456 -3.79 -15.02 4.58
CA GLU A 456 -2.42 -14.93 4.07
C GLU A 456 -1.68 -13.71 4.60
N ILE A 457 -2.36 -12.57 4.81
CA ILE A 457 -1.78 -11.40 5.49
C ILE A 457 -1.41 -11.76 6.94
N GLU A 458 -2.32 -12.34 7.71
CA GLU A 458 -2.03 -12.70 9.10
C GLU A 458 -0.88 -13.71 9.23
N ARG A 459 -0.83 -14.69 8.32
CA ARG A 459 0.16 -15.76 8.35
C ARG A 459 1.54 -15.32 7.87
N ARG A 460 1.62 -14.52 6.79
CA ARG A 460 2.89 -14.18 6.13
C ARG A 460 3.40 -12.78 6.45
N VAL A 461 2.53 -11.89 6.91
CA VAL A 461 2.88 -10.49 7.20
C VAL A 461 2.86 -10.24 8.69
N TYR A 462 1.76 -10.60 9.38
CA TYR A 462 1.56 -10.26 10.80
C TYR A 462 2.07 -11.32 11.78
N PHE A 463 3.07 -12.09 11.37
CA PHE A 463 3.63 -13.15 12.20
C PHE A 463 4.50 -12.63 13.35
N HIS A 464 4.96 -11.37 13.29
CA HIS A 464 5.80 -10.73 14.33
C HIS A 464 5.45 -9.26 14.60
N SER A 465 5.42 -8.85 15.88
CA SER A 465 5.33 -7.44 16.30
C SER A 465 6.61 -7.02 17.00
N PRO A 466 7.15 -5.82 16.69
CA PRO A 466 8.33 -5.29 17.38
C PRO A 466 8.18 -5.16 18.91
N VAL A 467 6.95 -5.05 19.42
CA VAL A 467 6.68 -4.83 20.85
C VAL A 467 6.29 -6.10 21.59
N TYR A 468 5.42 -6.92 21.00
CA TYR A 468 4.82 -8.07 21.70
C TYR A 468 5.35 -9.43 21.24
N GLY A 469 6.28 -9.49 20.27
CA GLY A 469 6.80 -10.75 19.76
C GLY A 469 5.76 -11.55 18.95
N ASP A 470 5.78 -12.87 19.05
CA ASP A 470 4.94 -13.79 18.26
C ASP A 470 3.96 -14.56 19.18
N PRO A 471 2.69 -14.80 18.79
CA PRO A 471 2.01 -14.27 17.60
C PRO A 471 1.48 -12.84 17.81
N SER A 472 1.66 -11.98 16.81
CA SER A 472 1.35 -10.55 16.93
C SER A 472 0.08 -10.06 16.26
N GLN A 473 -0.72 -10.95 15.68
CA GLN A 473 -1.80 -10.61 14.74
C GLN A 473 -2.78 -9.56 15.31
N LYS A 474 -3.09 -9.65 16.60
CA LYS A 474 -3.95 -8.70 17.33
C LYS A 474 -3.40 -7.27 17.32
N TYR A 475 -2.08 -7.08 17.34
CA TYR A 475 -1.43 -5.79 17.61
C TYR A 475 -1.05 -5.00 16.34
N MET A 476 -1.83 -5.19 15.28
CA MET A 476 -1.60 -4.55 13.98
C MET A 476 -2.54 -3.38 13.78
N ALA A 477 -2.09 -2.31 13.11
CA ALA A 477 -2.92 -1.12 12.89
C ALA A 477 -4.24 -1.43 12.19
N VAL A 478 -4.23 -2.43 11.31
CA VAL A 478 -5.42 -3.08 10.76
C VAL A 478 -5.39 -4.54 11.18
N ASN A 479 -6.23 -4.91 12.13
CA ASN A 479 -6.35 -6.26 12.66
C ASN A 479 -7.41 -7.05 11.88
N LEU A 480 -7.05 -8.27 11.48
CA LEU A 480 -7.84 -9.17 10.64
C LEU A 480 -8.27 -10.44 11.38
N THR A 481 -8.01 -10.55 12.68
CA THR A 481 -8.19 -11.79 13.44
C THR A 481 -9.66 -12.21 13.49
N ARG A 482 -10.61 -11.26 13.52
CA ARG A 482 -12.04 -11.60 13.46
C ARG A 482 -12.49 -12.05 12.06
N VAL A 483 -11.72 -11.74 11.01
CA VAL A 483 -11.99 -12.24 9.64
C VAL A 483 -11.51 -13.69 9.50
N THR A 484 -10.38 -14.03 10.10
CA THR A 484 -9.71 -15.33 9.91
C THR A 484 -10.14 -16.40 10.90
N LYS A 485 -10.64 -16.02 12.08
CA LYS A 485 -11.11 -16.95 13.11
C LYS A 485 -12.34 -17.73 12.65
N GLU A 486 -12.20 -19.05 12.61
CA GLU A 486 -13.25 -19.98 12.16
C GLU A 486 -14.46 -20.00 13.11
N ASN A 487 -14.25 -19.73 14.40
CA ASN A 487 -15.32 -19.69 15.40
C ASN A 487 -16.08 -18.35 15.46
N VAL A 488 -15.71 -17.35 14.64
CA VAL A 488 -16.46 -16.11 14.49
C VAL A 488 -17.42 -16.28 13.31
N ALA A 489 -18.71 -16.28 13.59
CA ALA A 489 -19.74 -16.36 12.56
C ALA A 489 -19.63 -15.19 11.57
N GLU A 490 -19.92 -15.43 10.29
CA GLU A 490 -19.71 -14.47 9.19
C GLU A 490 -20.33 -13.09 9.48
N SER A 491 -21.53 -13.06 10.07
CA SER A 491 -22.25 -11.83 10.43
C SER A 491 -21.59 -11.00 11.54
N PHE A 492 -20.55 -11.53 12.21
CA PHE A 492 -19.78 -10.85 13.24
C PHE A 492 -18.31 -10.68 12.86
N ARG A 493 -17.95 -10.99 11.61
CA ARG A 493 -16.58 -10.78 11.12
C ARG A 493 -16.37 -9.32 10.79
N THR A 494 -15.25 -8.79 11.25
CA THR A 494 -14.95 -7.37 11.13
C THR A 494 -13.48 -7.16 10.79
N VAL A 495 -13.18 -6.12 10.04
CA VAL A 495 -11.84 -5.52 9.97
C VAL A 495 -11.74 -4.49 11.08
N GLU A 496 -10.75 -4.63 11.97
CA GLU A 496 -10.59 -3.75 13.12
C GLU A 496 -9.47 -2.73 12.87
N LEU A 497 -9.79 -1.44 13.05
CA LEU A 497 -8.84 -0.35 12.97
C LEU A 497 -8.36 0.03 14.35
N ARG A 498 -7.10 -0.30 14.66
CA ARG A 498 -6.54 -0.17 16.00
C ARG A 498 -5.77 1.12 16.22
N ALA A 499 -5.21 1.71 15.16
CA ALA A 499 -4.43 2.95 15.27
C ALA A 499 -5.35 4.19 15.33
N LEU A 500 -6.28 4.17 16.29
CA LEU A 500 -7.24 5.21 16.57
C LEU A 500 -7.16 5.56 18.07
N ARG A 501 -7.02 6.84 18.37
CA ARG A 501 -7.11 7.35 19.74
C ARG A 501 -8.53 7.21 20.26
N ALA A 502 -8.68 7.12 21.58
CA ALA A 502 -9.98 7.21 22.24
C ALA A 502 -10.71 8.50 21.79
N GLN A 503 -11.94 8.34 21.32
CA GLN A 503 -12.79 9.43 20.85
C GLN A 503 -13.18 10.33 22.04
N ARG A 504 -13.28 11.65 21.83
CA ARG A 504 -13.59 12.59 22.92
C ARG A 504 -15.09 12.73 23.18
N ASN A 505 -15.90 12.45 22.16
CA ASN A 505 -17.35 12.65 22.15
C ASN A 505 -17.98 11.87 20.97
N ALA A 506 -19.30 11.92 20.85
CA ALA A 506 -20.04 11.26 19.77
C ALA A 506 -19.70 11.84 18.38
N ASP A 507 -19.34 13.13 18.29
CA ASP A 507 -18.91 13.78 17.04
C ASP A 507 -17.60 13.20 16.49
N ASP A 508 -16.62 12.98 17.37
CA ASP A 508 -15.35 12.35 17.00
C ASP A 508 -15.61 10.95 16.42
N LEU A 509 -16.47 10.15 17.08
CA LEU A 509 -16.87 8.83 16.60
C LEU A 509 -17.51 8.91 15.21
N LYS A 510 -18.49 9.81 15.04
CA LYS A 510 -19.17 10.00 13.76
C LYS A 510 -18.19 10.41 12.66
N LYS A 511 -17.30 11.36 12.90
CA LYS A 511 -16.32 11.81 11.91
C LYS A 511 -15.35 10.70 11.52
N ILE A 512 -14.94 9.84 12.46
CA ILE A 512 -14.09 8.70 12.14
C ILE A 512 -14.85 7.68 11.27
N ALA A 513 -16.09 7.36 11.62
CA ALA A 513 -16.92 6.48 10.81
C ALA A 513 -17.12 7.04 9.39
N ASP A 514 -17.38 8.34 9.29
CA ASP A 514 -17.62 9.05 8.03
C ASP A 514 -16.35 9.09 7.16
N LEU A 515 -15.19 9.30 7.78
CA LEU A 515 -13.89 9.22 7.09
C LEU A 515 -13.68 7.85 6.43
N PHE A 516 -13.93 6.76 7.15
CA PHE A 516 -13.71 5.42 6.62
C PHE A 516 -14.79 4.98 5.63
N GLU A 517 -16.06 5.36 5.83
CA GLU A 517 -17.10 5.13 4.81
C GLU A 517 -16.78 5.88 3.51
N GLY A 518 -16.44 7.17 3.61
CA GLY A 518 -16.03 7.99 2.47
C GLY A 518 -14.81 7.41 1.76
N ARG A 519 -13.82 6.92 2.51
CA ARG A 519 -12.63 6.29 1.92
C ARG A 519 -12.94 4.98 1.21
N ILE A 520 -13.74 4.10 1.81
CA ILE A 520 -14.14 2.84 1.18
C ILE A 520 -14.92 3.12 -0.10
N ASN A 521 -15.79 4.14 -0.09
CA ASN A 521 -16.51 4.60 -1.28
C ASN A 521 -15.58 5.16 -2.38
N TYR A 522 -14.56 5.92 -2.01
CA TYR A 522 -13.53 6.37 -2.93
C TYR A 522 -12.83 5.19 -3.60
N LEU A 523 -12.33 4.24 -2.79
CA LEU A 523 -11.62 3.06 -3.29
C LEU A 523 -12.46 2.18 -4.20
N LYS A 524 -13.75 1.99 -3.87
CA LYS A 524 -14.69 1.24 -4.71
C LYS A 524 -14.83 1.84 -6.10
N ASN A 525 -14.80 3.16 -6.19
CA ASN A 525 -14.99 3.89 -7.44
C ASN A 525 -13.70 4.13 -8.22
N LEU A 526 -12.54 3.69 -7.71
CA LEU A 526 -11.31 3.73 -8.49
C LEU A 526 -11.40 2.73 -9.67
N PRO A 527 -11.06 3.17 -10.89
CA PRO A 527 -11.03 2.27 -12.06
C PRO A 527 -9.95 1.20 -11.90
N ASP A 528 -8.80 1.59 -11.35
CA ASP A 528 -7.65 0.74 -11.15
C ASP A 528 -7.49 0.32 -9.68
N ARG A 529 -6.67 -0.70 -9.44
CA ARG A 529 -6.30 -1.13 -8.08
C ARG A 529 -5.31 -0.14 -7.46
N VAL A 530 -5.34 0.00 -6.14
CA VAL A 530 -4.36 0.84 -5.43
C VAL A 530 -2.99 0.17 -5.47
N LEU A 531 -1.94 0.88 -5.84
CA LEU A 531 -0.62 0.26 -5.97
C LEU A 531 0.12 0.29 -4.64
N VAL A 532 0.90 -0.76 -4.35
CA VAL A 532 1.66 -0.82 -3.09
C VAL A 532 2.82 0.17 -3.16
N GLY A 533 2.89 1.10 -2.21
CA GLY A 533 3.92 2.12 -2.15
C GLY A 533 5.23 1.65 -1.50
N THR A 534 6.01 2.62 -1.05
CA THR A 534 7.34 2.40 -0.45
C THR A 534 7.30 1.77 0.94
N LEU A 535 6.16 1.83 1.65
CA LEU A 535 5.97 1.28 3.00
C LEU A 535 7.03 1.79 4.00
N LEU A 536 7.31 3.09 3.93
CA LEU A 536 8.24 3.77 4.84
C LEU A 536 7.49 4.63 5.85
N PRO A 537 7.98 4.73 7.11
CA PRO A 537 7.47 5.70 8.06
C PRO A 537 7.54 7.13 7.50
N PRO A 538 6.62 8.03 7.87
CA PRO A 538 6.77 9.45 7.56
C PRO A 538 8.03 10.00 8.24
N THR A 539 8.70 10.95 7.59
CA THR A 539 9.96 11.54 8.07
C THR A 539 9.77 12.61 9.13
N ASP A 540 8.61 13.27 9.14
CA ASP A 540 8.28 14.39 10.02
C ASP A 540 6.76 14.61 10.15
N ASP A 541 6.38 15.55 11.02
CA ASP A 541 4.98 15.92 11.27
C ASP A 541 4.27 16.54 10.05
N ALA A 542 5.02 17.16 9.13
CA ALA A 542 4.44 17.76 7.94
C ALA A 542 4.01 16.69 6.93
N GLU A 543 4.81 15.62 6.77
CA GLU A 543 4.45 14.46 5.96
C GLU A 543 3.27 13.69 6.60
N VAL A 544 3.21 13.56 7.92
CA VAL A 544 2.03 13.02 8.62
C VAL A 544 0.77 13.81 8.27
N LEU A 545 0.81 15.14 8.41
CA LEU A 545 -0.33 16.01 8.11
C LEU A 545 -0.71 15.94 6.62
N LYS A 546 0.27 15.91 5.73
CA LYS A 546 0.05 15.80 4.28
C LYS A 546 -0.64 14.50 3.91
N GLN A 547 -0.18 13.37 4.44
CA GLN A 547 -0.81 12.07 4.24
C GLN A 547 -2.23 12.04 4.80
N TYR A 548 -2.44 12.57 6.01
CA TYR A 548 -3.78 12.68 6.61
C TYR A 548 -4.73 13.50 5.74
N ARG A 549 -4.33 14.72 5.33
CA ARG A 549 -5.15 15.58 4.47
C ARG A 549 -5.44 14.93 3.11
N SER A 550 -4.45 14.25 2.52
CA SER A 550 -4.64 13.48 1.28
C SER A 550 -5.70 12.40 1.46
N TYR A 551 -5.63 11.68 2.58
CA TYR A 551 -6.57 10.61 2.91
C TYR A 551 -8.01 11.14 3.04
N VAL A 552 -8.20 12.23 3.80
CA VAL A 552 -9.50 12.89 4.00
C VAL A 552 -10.05 13.45 2.68
N ARG A 553 -9.21 14.11 1.85
CA ARG A 553 -9.66 14.60 0.53
C ARG A 553 -10.10 13.46 -0.39
N GLY A 554 -9.34 12.37 -0.43
CA GLY A 554 -9.72 11.22 -1.25
C GLY A 554 -11.03 10.59 -0.76
N ALA A 555 -11.34 10.64 0.53
CA ALA A 555 -12.66 10.25 1.05
C ALA A 555 -13.82 11.19 0.61
N GLY A 556 -13.54 12.26 -0.14
CA GLY A 556 -14.54 13.25 -0.57
C GLY A 556 -14.90 14.27 0.51
N LEU A 557 -14.06 14.41 1.54
CA LEU A 557 -14.32 15.22 2.72
C LEU A 557 -13.40 16.45 2.77
N ASP A 558 -13.85 17.52 3.43
CA ASP A 558 -13.04 18.72 3.65
C ASP A 558 -12.06 18.49 4.81
N PRO A 559 -10.73 18.44 4.57
CA PRO A 559 -9.77 18.18 5.64
C PRO A 559 -9.84 19.16 6.81
N ASP A 560 -10.25 20.40 6.59
CA ASP A 560 -10.29 21.41 7.65
C ASP A 560 -11.38 21.12 8.68
N LEU A 561 -12.45 20.42 8.30
CA LEU A 561 -13.52 19.96 9.22
C LEU A 561 -13.10 18.76 10.08
N TYR A 562 -11.99 18.08 9.75
CA TYR A 562 -11.49 16.90 10.45
C TYR A 562 -10.17 17.17 11.19
N LEU A 563 -9.61 18.39 11.14
CA LEU A 563 -8.36 18.72 11.85
C LEU A 563 -8.47 18.61 13.38
N ASP A 564 -9.67 18.62 13.95
CA ASP A 564 -9.88 18.36 15.37
C ASP A 564 -9.66 16.89 15.74
N LEU A 565 -9.78 15.96 14.77
CA LEU A 565 -9.46 14.53 14.93
C LEU A 565 -7.97 14.23 15.09
N ILE A 566 -7.07 15.19 14.88
CA ILE A 566 -5.62 14.96 15.00
C ILE A 566 -5.01 15.72 16.20
N PRO A 567 -3.91 15.25 16.80
CA PRO A 567 -3.24 15.96 17.89
C PRO A 567 -2.85 17.41 17.52
N ALA A 568 -2.88 18.32 18.51
CA ALA A 568 -2.61 19.74 18.28
C ALA A 568 -1.24 20.02 17.64
N ARG A 569 -0.22 19.18 17.91
CA ARG A 569 1.12 19.31 17.33
C ARG A 569 1.12 19.30 15.79
N TYR A 570 0.21 18.55 15.17
CA TYR A 570 0.10 18.48 13.71
C TYR A 570 -0.66 19.67 13.11
N ARG A 571 -1.32 20.51 13.92
CA ARG A 571 -2.15 21.63 13.45
C ARG A 571 -1.37 22.95 13.33
N GLY A 572 -0.08 22.96 13.67
CA GLY A 572 0.74 24.16 13.89
C GLY A 572 1.01 25.03 12.65
N SER A 573 0.89 26.35 12.85
CA SER A 573 1.03 27.52 11.95
C SER A 573 -0.09 27.87 10.95
N GLN A 574 -0.99 26.96 10.58
CA GLN A 574 -2.11 27.31 9.65
C GLN A 574 -3.39 27.81 10.34
N SER A 575 -3.59 27.54 11.64
CA SER A 575 -4.89 27.77 12.30
C SER A 575 -5.29 29.24 12.49
N ILE A 576 -4.36 30.19 12.33
CA ILE A 576 -4.65 31.62 12.47
C ILE A 576 -5.31 32.20 11.20
N LYS A 577 -5.04 31.64 10.01
CA LYS A 577 -5.61 32.17 8.75
C LYS A 577 -6.94 31.52 8.36
N SER A 578 -7.19 30.25 8.69
CA SER A 578 -8.43 29.56 8.30
C SER A 578 -9.64 29.96 9.14
N LYS A 579 -9.46 30.28 10.44
CA LYS A 579 -10.54 30.78 11.29
C LYS A 579 -11.14 32.09 10.79
N THR A 580 -10.32 32.97 10.20
CA THR A 580 -10.78 34.22 9.60
C THR A 580 -11.61 33.97 8.33
N ARG A 581 -11.20 33.00 7.50
CA ARG A 581 -11.85 32.69 6.23
C ARG A 581 -13.18 31.94 6.37
N CYS A 582 -13.28 31.03 7.35
CA CYS A 582 -14.53 30.31 7.62
C CYS A 582 -15.60 31.23 8.24
N LYS A 583 -15.18 32.20 9.07
CA LYS A 583 -16.08 33.25 9.59
C LYS A 583 -16.62 34.13 8.46
N GLU A 584 -15.80 34.49 7.47
CA GLU A 584 -16.23 35.23 6.28
C GLU A 584 -17.17 34.44 5.36
N GLN A 585 -16.97 33.12 5.20
CA GLN A 585 -17.88 32.27 4.41
C GLN A 585 -19.23 32.05 5.08
N ILE A 586 -19.26 31.83 6.39
CA ILE A 586 -20.52 31.71 7.15
C ILE A 586 -21.27 33.06 7.15
N LEU A 587 -20.55 34.19 7.28
CA LEU A 587 -21.17 35.51 7.16
C LEU A 587 -21.70 35.77 5.75
N ARG A 588 -21.01 35.35 4.67
CA ARG A 588 -21.54 35.50 3.30
C ARG A 588 -22.81 34.68 3.05
N VAL A 589 -22.94 33.49 3.65
CA VAL A 589 -24.16 32.67 3.52
C VAL A 589 -25.32 33.25 4.35
N LEU A 590 -25.04 33.86 5.51
CA LEU A 590 -26.07 34.47 6.35
C LEU A 590 -26.52 35.86 5.86
N PHE A 591 -25.70 36.58 5.10
CA PHE A 591 -26.00 37.94 4.63
C PHE A 591 -26.35 38.05 3.13
N HIS A 592 -26.34 36.95 2.37
CA HIS A 592 -26.79 36.91 0.96
C HIS A 592 -27.81 35.77 0.72
N ALA A 593 -28.80 35.65 1.59
CA ALA A 593 -30.07 35.04 1.21
C ALA A 593 -30.98 36.15 0.64
N PRO A 594 -31.63 35.95 -0.53
CA PRO A 594 -32.58 36.92 -1.08
C PRO A 594 -33.81 37.13 -0.19
#